data_AF-X1TX11-F1
#
_entry.id   AF-X1TX11-F1
#
_cell.length_a   1.000
_cell.length_b   1.000
_cell.length_c   1.000
_cell.angle_alpha   90.00
_cell.angle_beta   90.00
_cell.angle_gamma   90.00
#
_symmetry.space_group_name_H-M   'P 1'
#
loop_
_entity.id
_entity.type
_entity.pdbx_description
1 polymer ?
#
loop_
_entity_poly.entity_id
_entity_poly.type
_entity_poly.pdbx_seq_one_letter_code
_entity_poly.pdbx_strand_id
1 'polypeptide(L)' 'DEYKLPRVIFINKMDRERADFYRAKDTINKVFGSSAISVQLPIGKEEDFQGIIDLIKMEAVVYKKNGRW' A
#
# COMPACT_ATOMS: atom_id res chain seq x y z
N ASP A 1 -13.72 -10.85 12.74
CA ASP A 1 -12.77 -11.82 13.32
C ASP A 1 -13.34 -13.19 13.64
N GLU A 2 -14.65 -13.38 13.54
CA GLU A 2 -15.38 -14.59 13.96
C GLU A 2 -14.89 -15.91 13.33
N TYR A 3 -14.25 -15.86 12.15
CA TYR A 3 -13.83 -17.06 11.42
C TYR A 3 -12.30 -17.20 11.24
N LYS A 4 -11.48 -16.34 11.86
CA LYS A 4 -9.99 -16.32 11.73
C LYS A 4 -9.48 -16.47 10.28
N LEU A 5 -10.23 -15.95 9.31
CA LEU A 5 -9.87 -16.09 7.91
C LEU A 5 -8.67 -15.18 7.56
N PRO A 6 -7.73 -15.69 6.74
CA PRO A 6 -6.64 -14.87 6.22
C PRO A 6 -7.23 -13.73 5.37
N ARG A 7 -6.67 -12.53 5.55
CA ARG A 7 -7.10 -11.31 4.86
C ARG A 7 -5.91 -10.66 4.17
N VAL A 8 -6.12 -10.22 2.94
CA VAL A 8 -5.19 -9.40 2.18
C VAL A 8 -5.85 -8.05 1.95
N ILE A 9 -5.10 -6.97 2.15
CA ILE A 9 -5.60 -5.61 1.97
C ILE A 9 -4.81 -4.96 0.85
N PHE A 10 -5.54 -4.38 -0.11
CA PHE A 10 -4.96 -3.62 -1.21
C PHE A 10 -5.36 -2.15 -1.09
N ILE A 11 -4.37 -1.27 -1.01
CA ILE A 11 -4.56 0.19 -1.01
C ILE A 11 -4.33 0.67 -2.44
N ASN A 12 -5.35 1.24 -3.08
CA ASN A 12 -5.27 1.70 -4.47
C ASN A 12 -5.26 3.24 -4.58
N LYS A 13 -5.10 3.72 -5.82
CA LYS A 13 -5.20 5.15 -6.18
C LYS A 13 -4.23 6.04 -5.39
N MET A 14 -3.01 5.53 -5.17
CA MET A 14 -1.95 6.27 -4.48
C MET A 14 -1.49 7.53 -5.23
N ASP A 15 -1.88 7.65 -6.51
CA ASP A 15 -1.70 8.80 -7.39
C ASP A 15 -2.68 9.96 -7.14
N ARG A 16 -3.71 9.78 -6.29
CA ARG A 16 -4.73 10.81 -6.05
C ARG A 16 -4.33 11.78 -4.94
N GLU A 17 -4.82 13.02 -5.05
CA GLU A 17 -4.75 14.02 -3.98
C GLU A 17 -5.31 13.43 -2.67
N ARG A 18 -4.62 13.67 -1.55
CA ARG A 18 -4.93 13.17 -0.20
C ARG A 18 -4.78 11.67 -0.02
N ALA A 19 -4.18 10.96 -0.98
CA ALA A 19 -3.81 9.56 -0.80
C ALA A 19 -2.64 9.45 0.18
N ASP A 20 -2.89 8.81 1.33
CA ASP A 20 -1.91 8.62 2.39
C ASP A 20 -1.92 7.16 2.86
N PHE A 21 -0.85 6.45 2.52
CA PHE A 21 -0.66 5.06 2.87
C PHE A 21 -0.57 4.83 4.38
N TYR A 22 0.12 5.71 5.11
CA TYR A 22 0.32 5.56 6.55
C TYR A 22 -0.99 5.81 7.30
N ARG A 23 -1.77 6.81 6.87
CA ARG A 23 -3.11 7.03 7.41
C ARG A 23 -4.06 5.85 7.13
N ALA A 24 -3.99 5.27 5.93
CA ALA A 24 -4.76 4.08 5.60
C ALA A 24 -4.34 2.88 6.47
N LYS A 25 -3.04 2.66 6.65
CA LYS A 25 -2.47 1.64 7.53
C LYS A 25 -2.93 1.80 8.97
N ASP A 26 -2.90 3.01 9.52
CA ASP A 26 -3.37 3.29 10.88
C ASP A 26 -4.86 3.00 11.04
N THR A 27 -5.66 3.33 10.02
CA THR A 27 -7.10 3.02 10.02
C THR A 27 -7.32 1.51 9.99
N ILE A 28 -6.59 0.79 9.15
CA ILE A 28 -6.61 -0.68 9.08
C ILE A 28 -6.25 -1.30 10.43
N ASN A 29 -5.19 -0.82 11.08
CA ASN A 29 -4.77 -1.31 12.40
C ASN A 29 -5.82 -1.04 13.48
N LYS A 30 -6.54 0.09 13.41
CA LYS A 30 -7.64 0.39 14.34
C LYS A 30 -8.86 -0.51 14.11
N VAL A 31 -9.19 -0.84 12.86
CA VAL A 31 -10.37 -1.64 12.51
C VAL A 31 -10.14 -3.14 12.70
N PHE A 32 -8.96 -3.64 12.34
CA PHE A 32 -8.64 -5.07 12.30
C PHE A 32 -7.65 -5.50 13.39
N GLY A 33 -7.23 -4.59 14.27
CA GLY A 33 -6.21 -4.83 15.28
C GLY A 33 -4.77 -4.70 14.73
N SER A 34 -3.79 -4.75 15.64
CA SER A 34 -2.37 -4.41 15.43
C SER A 34 -1.56 -5.38 14.55
N SER A 35 -2.19 -6.18 13.70
CA SER A 35 -1.53 -7.28 12.96
C SER A 35 -1.34 -7.03 11.46
N ALA A 36 -1.75 -5.87 10.92
CA ALA A 36 -1.57 -5.61 9.50
C ALA A 36 -0.10 -5.27 9.19
N ILE A 37 0.58 -6.24 8.59
CA ILE A 37 1.97 -6.10 8.14
C ILE A 37 1.97 -5.57 6.71
N SER A 38 2.70 -4.47 6.48
CA SER A 38 2.92 -3.92 5.15
C SER A 38 3.92 -4.81 4.40
N VAL A 39 3.53 -5.35 3.25
CA VAL A 39 4.42 -6.13 2.35
C VAL A 39 4.98 -5.28 1.21
N GLN A 40 4.31 -4.17 0.89
CA GLN A 40 4.71 -3.22 -0.13
C GLN A 40 4.58 -1.79 0.42
N LEU A 41 5.50 -0.92 0.04
CA LEU A 41 5.49 0.51 0.38
C LEU A 41 5.42 1.36 -0.88
N PRO A 42 4.62 2.44 -0.91
CA PRO A 42 4.59 3.34 -2.06
C PRO A 42 5.90 4.16 -2.16
N ILE A 43 6.34 4.41 -3.38
CA ILE A 43 7.40 5.38 -3.70
C ILE A 43 6.71 6.68 -4.08
N GLY A 44 6.90 7.72 -3.26
CA GLY A 44 6.18 8.99 -3.40
C GLY A 44 4.71 8.91 -2.96
N LYS A 45 3.97 9.99 -3.17
CA LYS A 45 2.56 10.13 -2.80
C LYS A 45 1.87 11.07 -3.79
N GLU A 46 0.55 10.93 -3.94
CA GLU A 46 -0.26 11.83 -4.77
C GLU A 46 0.35 11.96 -6.18
N GLU A 47 0.52 13.17 -6.70
CA GLU A 47 1.12 13.41 -8.03
C GLU A 47 2.56 12.91 -8.18
N ASP A 48 3.29 12.76 -7.06
CA ASP A 48 4.65 12.22 -7.02
C ASP A 48 4.69 10.70 -6.84
N PHE A 49 3.55 10.01 -6.86
CA PHE A 49 3.52 8.56 -6.79
C PHE A 49 4.15 7.93 -8.04
N GLN A 50 5.23 7.17 -7.83
CA GLN A 50 6.10 6.68 -8.90
C GLN A 50 6.20 5.16 -8.94
N GLY A 51 5.70 4.45 -7.93
CA GLY A 51 5.94 3.01 -7.85
C GLY A 51 5.74 2.43 -6.47
N ILE A 52 6.26 1.22 -6.28
CA ILE A 52 6.23 0.50 -5.01
C ILE A 52 7.58 -0.16 -4.72
N ILE A 53 7.89 -0.32 -3.44
CA ILE A 53 8.97 -1.16 -2.93
C ILE A 53 8.34 -2.45 -2.44
N ASP A 54 8.74 -3.58 -3.01
CA ASP A 54 8.38 -4.91 -2.55
C ASP A 54 9.36 -5.34 -1.44
N LEU A 55 8.87 -5.48 -0.21
CA LEU A 55 9.69 -5.83 0.95
C LEU A 55 9.98 -7.33 1.06
N ILE A 56 9.27 -8.17 0.30
CA ILE A 56 9.53 -9.62 0.27
C ILE A 56 10.69 -9.90 -0.69
N LYS A 57 10.67 -9.24 -1.86
CA LYS A 57 11.73 -9.37 -2.86
C LYS A 57 12.91 -8.43 -2.62
N MET A 58 12.74 -7.42 -1.79
CA MET A 58 13.71 -6.34 -1.56
C MET A 58 14.03 -5.55 -2.85
N GLU A 59 13.01 -5.29 -3.65
CA GLU A 59 13.12 -4.64 -4.96
C GLU A 59 12.20 -3.42 -5.06
N ALA A 60 12.64 -2.40 -5.80
CA ALA A 60 11.81 -1.24 -6.16
C ALA A 60 11.27 -1.40 -7.58
N VAL A 61 9.95 -1.29 -7.72
CA VAL A 61 9.24 -1.29 -9.01
C VAL A 61 8.76 0.13 -9.27
N VAL A 62 9.40 0.79 -10.24
CA VAL A 62 9.03 2.15 -10.67
C VAL A 62 8.15 2.06 -11.92
N TYR A 63 6.99 2.68 -11.86
CA TYR A 63 6.03 2.69 -12.95
C TYR A 63 6.45 3.67 -14.04
N LYS A 64 6.37 3.20 -15.30
CA LYS A 64 6.58 4.07 -16.44
C LYS A 64 5.35 4.98 -16.61
N LYS A 65 5.57 6.28 -16.80
CA LYS A 65 4.49 7.31 -16.95
C LYS A 65 3.47 7.02 -18.06
N ASN A 66 3.74 6.05 -18.92
CA ASN A 66 2.99 5.67 -20.11
C ASN A 66 2.19 4.35 -19.96
N GLY A 67 1.95 3.89 -18.73
CA GLY A 67 0.94 2.83 -18.46
C GLY A 67 1.32 1.43 -18.93
N ARG A 68 2.60 1.20 -19.26
CA ARG A 68 3.15 -0.13 -19.52
C ARG A 68 4.00 -0.54 -18.31
N TRP A 69 3.45 -1.49 -17.56
CA TRP A 69 4.10 -2.22 -16.47
C TRP A 69 5.32 -2.97 -16.98
#